data_AF-A0A0P7TT60-F1
#
_entry.id   AF-A0A0P7TT60-F1
#
_cell.length_a   1.000
_cell.length_b   1.000
_cell.length_c   1.000
_cell.angle_alpha   90.00
_cell.angle_beta   90.00
_cell.angle_gamma   90.00
#
_symmetry.space_group_name_H-M   'P 1'
#
loop_
_entity.id
_entity.type
_entity.pdbx_description
1 polymer ?
#
loop_
_entity_poly.entity_id
_entity_poly.type
_entity_poly.pdbx_seq_one_letter_code
_entity_poly.pdbx_strand_id
1 'polypeptide(L)' 'MQDARGYVRYRCGLTNTIQDVLRQRPGWVEVKDDGEWDFNWCDVGWLRENFDHSYMEEHVRICHFRNHYE' A
#
# COMPACT_ATOMS: atom_id res chain seq x y z
N MET A 1 -5.98 19.02 -4.10
CA MET A 1 -6.21 18.82 -2.66
C MET A 1 -5.03 18.05 -2.12
N GLN A 2 -4.18 18.69 -1.31
CA GLN A 2 -3.22 17.96 -0.47
C GLN A 2 -4.05 17.30 0.62
N ASP A 3 -3.99 15.98 0.75
CA ASP A 3 -4.66 15.30 1.86
C ASP A 3 -4.08 15.81 3.19
N ALA A 4 -4.95 16.21 4.10
CA ALA A 4 -4.62 16.91 5.33
C ALA A 4 -4.04 16.00 6.43
N ARG A 5 -3.48 14.83 6.08
CA ARG A 5 -2.71 13.97 6.97
C ARG A 5 -1.24 14.08 6.59
N GLY A 6 -0.43 14.74 7.41
CA GLY A 6 0.99 15.01 7.14
C GLY A 6 1.90 13.77 7.01
N TYR A 7 1.35 12.56 7.01
CA TYR A 7 2.06 11.29 6.87
C TYR A 7 1.25 10.28 6.04
N VAL A 8 1.92 9.51 5.19
CA VAL A 8 1.41 8.37 4.43
C VAL A 8 1.74 7.08 5.17
N ARG A 9 0.71 6.31 5.51
CA ARG A 9 0.88 4.97 6.10
C ARG A 9 1.03 3.95 4.99
N TYR A 10 2.14 3.23 4.97
CA TYR A 10 2.38 2.21 3.95
C TYR A 10 2.53 0.81 4.54
N ARG A 11 2.10 -0.18 3.76
CA ARG A 11 2.45 -1.59 3.93
C ARG A 11 3.40 -2.01 2.81
N CYS A 12 4.36 -2.88 3.15
CA CYS A 12 5.21 -3.54 2.18
C CYS A 12 5.40 -4.98 2.63
N GLY A 13 4.87 -5.93 1.86
CA GLY A 13 4.97 -7.37 2.17
C GLY A 13 6.35 -7.96 1.87
N LEU A 14 7.28 -7.16 1.32
CA LEU A 14 8.56 -7.63 0.80
C LEU A 14 9.71 -6.90 1.50
N THR A 15 10.69 -7.65 2.00
CA THR A 15 11.93 -7.05 2.53
C THR A 15 12.93 -6.91 1.40
N ASN A 16 12.84 -5.82 0.63
CA ASN A 16 13.69 -5.56 -0.54
C ASN A 16 14.03 -4.06 -0.68
N THR A 17 14.70 -3.67 -1.77
CA THR A 17 15.05 -2.27 -2.04
C THR A 17 13.85 -1.32 -1.98
N ILE A 18 12.64 -1.79 -2.31
CA ILE A 18 11.43 -0.96 -2.21
C ILE A 18 11.11 -0.64 -0.75
N GLN A 19 11.28 -1.60 0.15
CA GLN A 19 11.14 -1.35 1.58
C GLN A 19 12.09 -0.26 2.07
N ASP A 20 13.35 -0.29 1.63
CA ASP A 20 14.34 0.73 1.99
C ASP A 20 13.96 2.11 1.44
N VAL A 21 13.48 2.17 0.20
CA VAL A 21 13.01 3.41 -0.44
C VAL A 21 11.80 3.99 0.28
N LEU A 22 10.80 3.17 0.61
CA LEU A 22 9.60 3.62 1.32
C LEU A 22 9.94 4.10 2.74
N ARG A 23 10.85 3.42 3.43
CA ARG A 23 11.32 3.80 4.77
C ARG A 23 12.11 5.11 4.78
N GLN A 24 12.91 5.36 3.75
CA GLN A 24 13.71 6.59 3.64
C GLN A 24 12.89 7.80 3.16
N ARG A 25 11.67 7.59 2.68
CA ARG A 25 10.83 8.67 2.15
C ARG A 25 10.26 9.52 3.31
N PRO A 26 10.54 10.83 3.37
CA PRO A 26 9.99 11.69 4.40
C PRO A 26 8.46 11.69 4.38
N GLY A 27 7.86 11.59 5.57
CA GLY A 27 6.42 11.53 5.70
C GLY A 27 5.82 10.15 5.47
N TRP A 28 6.60 9.08 5.29
CA TRP A 28 6.09 7.72 5.08
C TRP A 28 6.35 6.84 6.30
N VAL A 29 5.31 6.19 6.81
CA VAL A 29 5.35 5.38 8.03
C VAL A 29 4.88 3.97 7.75
N GLU A 30 5.72 2.99 8.09
CA GLU A 30 5.41 1.57 7.92
C GLU A 30 4.36 1.12 8.96
N VAL A 31 3.27 0.49 8.50
CA VAL A 31 2.25 -0.13 9.37
C VAL A 31 2.37 -1.65 9.28
N LYS A 32 2.52 -2.31 10.43
CA LYS A 32 2.72 -3.77 10.52
C LYS A 32 1.43 -4.54 10.79
N ASP A 33 0.48 -3.92 11.47
CA ASP A 33 -0.80 -4.53 11.84
C ASP A 33 -1.89 -4.28 10.78
N ASP A 34 -3.06 -4.90 10.94
CA ASP A 34 -4.23 -4.70 10.05
C ASP A 34 -4.96 -3.36 10.29
N GLY A 35 -4.23 -2.35 10.73
CA GLY A 35 -4.73 -0.99 10.85
C GLY A 35 -4.95 -0.32 9.49
N GLU A 36 -5.56 0.87 9.51
CA GLU A 36 -5.73 1.70 8.31
C GLU A 36 -4.38 2.01 7.63
N TRP A 37 -4.32 1.84 6.32
CA TRP A 37 -3.15 2.11 5.49
C TRP A 37 -3.55 2.88 4.22
N ASP A 38 -2.68 3.78 3.77
CA ASP A 38 -2.95 4.65 2.63
C ASP A 38 -2.29 4.09 1.34
N PHE A 39 -1.20 3.33 1.49
CA PHE A 39 -0.49 2.69 0.38
C PHE A 39 -0.08 1.25 0.69
N ASN A 40 -0.24 0.33 -0.27
CA ASN A 40 0.30 -1.03 -0.14
C ASN A 40 1.16 -1.40 -1.35
N TRP A 41 2.43 -1.72 -1.07
CA TRP A 41 3.33 -2.37 -2.01
C TRP A 41 3.31 -3.88 -1.78
N CYS A 42 2.52 -4.59 -2.58
CA CYS A 42 2.31 -6.02 -2.46
C CYS A 42 2.58 -6.75 -3.78
N ASP A 43 2.71 -8.07 -3.71
CA ASP A 43 2.72 -8.94 -4.87
C ASP A 43 1.28 -9.18 -5.40
N VAL A 44 1.19 -9.78 -6.59
CA VAL A 44 -0.08 -10.08 -7.26
C VAL A 44 -0.87 -11.18 -6.53
N GLY A 45 -0.19 -12.07 -5.78
CA GLY A 45 -0.84 -13.10 -4.96
C GLY A 45 -1.66 -12.46 -3.85
N TRP A 46 -1.05 -11.55 -3.08
CA TRP A 46 -1.75 -10.78 -2.05
C TRP A 46 -2.95 -10.00 -2.60
N LEU A 47 -2.80 -9.40 -3.79
CA LEU A 47 -3.91 -8.71 -4.46
C LEU A 47 -5.08 -9.66 -4.70
N ARG A 48 -4.85 -10.85 -5.29
CA ARG A 48 -5.93 -11.80 -5.59
C ARG A 48 -6.70 -12.23 -4.34
N GLU A 49 -5.98 -12.50 -3.24
CA GLU A 49 -6.60 -12.99 -2.00
C GLU A 49 -7.38 -11.90 -1.25
N ASN A 50 -6.96 -10.64 -1.34
CA ASN A 50 -7.54 -9.55 -0.54
C ASN A 50 -8.44 -8.60 -1.34
N PHE A 51 -8.29 -8.53 -2.66
CA PHE A 51 -8.96 -7.56 -3.52
C PHE A 51 -10.29 -8.07 -4.10
N ASP A 52 -10.42 -9.37 -4.37
CA ASP A 52 -11.71 -9.93 -4.84
C ASP A 52 -12.80 -9.90 -3.76
N HIS A 53 -12.42 -9.74 -2.49
CA HIS A 53 -13.33 -9.82 -1.34
C HIS A 53 -13.63 -8.48 -0.64
N SER A 54 -13.02 -7.35 -1.02
CA SER A 54 -13.16 -6.09 -0.27
C SER A 54 -13.29 -4.83 -1.14
N TYR A 55 -14.20 -3.92 -0.75
CA TYR A 55 -14.27 -2.56 -1.27
C TYR A 55 -13.14 -1.73 -0.65
N MET A 56 -12.26 -1.13 -1.47
CA MET A 56 -11.18 -0.28 -0.97
C MET A 56 -11.67 1.15 -0.79
N GLU A 57 -11.38 1.74 0.37
CA GLU A 57 -11.74 3.13 0.64
C GLU A 57 -11.05 4.08 -0.36
N GLU A 58 -11.67 5.24 -0.61
CA GLU A 58 -11.20 6.21 -1.61
C GLU A 58 -9.75 6.66 -1.39
N HIS A 59 -9.26 6.64 -0.16
CA HIS A 59 -7.90 7.06 0.20
C HIS A 59 -6.83 6.01 -0.13
N VAL A 60 -7.24 4.76 -0.36
CA VAL A 60 -6.34 3.62 -0.51
C VAL A 60 -5.71 3.58 -1.91
N ARG A 61 -4.40 3.31 -1.98
CA ARG A 61 -3.66 3.14 -3.24
C ARG A 61 -2.86 1.84 -3.21
N ILE A 62 -2.92 1.06 -4.29
CA ILE A 62 -2.11 -0.16 -4.48
C ILE A 62 -1.21 0.03 -5.70
N CYS A 63 -0.02 -0.58 -5.67
CA CYS A 63 0.94 -0.54 -6.77
C CYS A 63 0.54 -1.31 -8.05
N HIS A 64 -0.64 -1.94 -8.09
CA HIS A 64 -1.15 -2.72 -9.22
C HIS A 64 -2.47 -2.15 -9.74
N PHE A 65 -2.64 -2.15 -11.06
CA PHE A 65 -3.95 -1.92 -11.66
C PHE A 65 -4.81 -3.19 -11.55
N ARG A 66 -6.11 -3.02 -11.30
CA ARG A 66 -7.10 -4.11 -11.17
C ARG A 66 -7.10 -5.09 -12.36
N ASN A 67 -6.69 -4.62 -13.54
CA ASN A 67 -6.65 -5.40 -14.77
C ASN A 67 -5.22 -5.79 -15.21
N HIS A 68 -4.24 -5.92 -14.30
CA HIS A 68 -2.94 -6.48 -14.69
C HIS A 68 -3.04 -8.00 -14.91
N TYR A 69 -3.79 -8.37 -15.95
CA TYR A 69 -3.85 -9.66 -16.60
C TYR A 69 -3.40 -9.44 -18.05
N GLU A 70 -2.08 -9.37 -18.25
CA GLU A 70 -1.45 -9.81 -19.49
C GLU A 70 -0.40 -10.87 -19.13
#